data_AF-A0A847WBM2-F1
#
_entry.id   AF-A0A847WBM2-F1
#
_cell.length_a   1.000
_cell.length_b   1.000
_cell.length_c   1.000
_cell.angle_alpha   90.00
_cell.angle_beta   90.00
_cell.angle_gamma   90.00
#
_symmetry.space_group_name_H-M   'P 1'
#
loop_
_entity.id
_entity.type
_entity.pdbx_description
1 polymer ?
#
loop_
_entity_poly.entity_id
_entity_poly.type
_entity_poly.pdbx_seq_one_letter_code
_entity_poly.pdbx_strand_id
1 'polypeptide(L)' 'MESKLIGGLYFAGEIIDADAYTGGFNLQIAWSTAYAAGKAAAESVLYN' A
#
# COMPACT_ATOMS: atom_id res chain seq x y z
N MET A 1 -0.29 -0.97 4.99
CA MET A 1 -1.17 0.06 4.36
C MET A 1 -2.65 -0.28 4.59
N GLU A 2 -3.03 -0.63 5.83
CA GLU A 2 -4.39 -1.06 6.15
C GLU A 2 -5.32 0.13 6.36
N SER A 3 -6.59 -0.02 5.98
CA SER A 3 -7.64 0.93 6.30
C SER A 3 -7.85 1.01 7.82
N LYS A 4 -7.99 2.23 8.33
CA LYS A 4 -8.34 2.46 9.74
C LYS A 4 -9.81 2.18 10.06
N LEU A 5 -10.66 2.09 9.04
CA LEU A 5 -12.11 1.94 9.19
C LEU A 5 -12.58 0.50 8.95
N ILE A 6 -11.86 -0.24 8.11
CA ILE A 6 -12.23 -1.60 7.70
C ILE A 6 -10.98 -2.47 7.82
N GLY A 7 -10.94 -3.32 8.85
CA GLY A 7 -9.86 -4.30 9.01
C GLY A 7 -9.81 -5.28 7.85
N GLY A 8 -8.60 -5.67 7.44
CA GLY A 8 -8.35 -6.56 6.30
C GLY A 8 -8.44 -5.89 4.93
N LEU A 9 -8.78 -4.59 4.85
CA LEU A 9 -8.77 -3.83 3.60
C LEU A 9 -7.46 -3.03 3.47
N TYR A 10 -6.74 -3.21 2.37
CA TYR A 10 -5.44 -2.58 2.11
C TYR A 10 -5.45 -1.82 0.79
N PHE A 11 -4.68 -0.73 0.72
CA PHE A 11 -4.52 0.09 -0.48
C PHE A 11 -3.03 0.22 -0.85
N ALA A 12 -2.77 0.33 -2.15
CA ALA A 12 -1.44 0.55 -2.72
C ALA A 12 -1.56 1.24 -4.09
N GLY A 13 -0.49 1.93 -4.51
CA GLY A 13 -0.44 2.60 -5.80
C GLY A 13 -1.23 3.91 -5.85
N GLU A 14 -1.56 4.32 -7.08
CA GLU A 14 -2.12 5.64 -7.43
C GLU A 14 -3.56 5.87 -6.94
N ILE A 15 -4.23 4.84 -6.41
CA ILE A 15 -5.53 5.02 -5.74
C ILE A 15 -5.39 5.76 -4.40
N ILE A 16 -4.19 5.77 -3.82
CA ILE A 16 -3.86 6.54 -2.62
C ILE A 16 -3.62 7.98 -3.07
N ASP A 17 -4.11 8.95 -2.29
CA ASP A 17 -3.85 10.38 -2.49
C ASP A 17 -2.39 10.72 -2.19
N ALA A 18 -1.52 10.30 -3.10
CA ALA A 18 -0.08 10.49 -3.08
C ALA A 18 0.40 10.55 -4.53
N ASP A 19 0.92 11.70 -4.93
CA ASP A 19 1.49 11.94 -6.25
C ASP A 19 2.93 12.44 -6.14
N ALA A 20 3.61 12.44 -7.28
CA ALA A 20 4.94 13.00 -7.41
C ALA A 20 5.19 13.50 -8.84
N TYR A 21 6.25 14.30 -8.99
CA TYR A 21 6.72 14.71 -10.31
C TYR A 21 7.10 13.52 -11.21
N THR A 22 7.18 13.78 -12.51
CA THR A 22 7.75 12.84 -13.47
C THR A 22 9.20 12.49 -13.14
N GLY A 23 9.70 11.36 -13.63
CA GLY A 23 11.03 10.85 -13.29
C GLY A 23 11.01 9.51 -12.54
N GLY A 24 9.86 8.82 -12.54
CA GLY A 24 9.72 7.49 -11.94
C GLY A 24 9.25 7.48 -10.48
N PHE A 25 9.01 8.65 -9.87
CA PHE A 25 8.59 8.72 -8.47
C PHE A 25 7.21 8.10 -8.21
N ASN A 26 6.23 8.26 -9.10
CA ASN A 26 4.94 7.56 -8.97
C ASN A 26 5.08 6.05 -9.04
N LEU A 27 6.01 5.53 -9.87
CA LEU A 27 6.34 4.11 -9.87
C LEU A 27 6.97 3.70 -8.54
N GLN A 28 7.91 4.48 -8.01
CA GLN A 28 8.50 4.22 -6.70
C GLN A 28 7.46 4.22 -5.57
N ILE A 29 6.50 5.15 -5.59
CA ILE A 29 5.35 5.17 -4.66
C ILE A 29 4.54 3.89 -4.81
N ALA A 30 4.22 3.48 -6.04
CA ALA A 30 3.48 2.25 -6.30
C ALA A 30 4.20 1.01 -5.76
N TRP A 31 5.51 0.86 -6.02
CA TRP A 31 6.29 -0.29 -5.52
C TRP A 31 6.40 -0.31 -4.00
N SER A 32 6.70 0.85 -3.40
CA SER A 32 6.89 0.96 -1.95
C SER A 32 5.59 0.67 -1.20
N THR A 33 4.47 1.24 -1.67
CA THR A 33 3.15 1.01 -1.07
C THR A 33 2.65 -0.42 -1.31
N ALA A 34 2.89 -1.00 -2.49
CA ALA A 34 2.54 -2.40 -2.77
C ALA A 34 3.29 -3.37 -1.84
N TYR A 35 4.59 -3.18 -1.64
CA TYR A 35 5.38 -3.98 -0.70
C TYR A 35 4.82 -3.87 0.73
N ALA A 36 4.57 -2.65 1.20
CA ALA A 36 4.04 -2.42 2.54
C ALA A 36 2.61 -2.93 2.73
N ALA A 37 1.76 -2.85 1.70
CA ALA A 37 0.39 -3.39 1.73
C ALA A 37 0.40 -4.92 1.74
N GLY A 38 1.10 -5.54 0.78
CA GLY A 38 1.16 -7.00 0.64
C GLY A 38 1.80 -7.69 1.84
N LYS A 39 2.90 -7.14 2.38
CA LYS A 39 3.54 -7.66 3.60
C LYS A 39 2.57 -7.63 4.79
N ALA A 40 1.93 -6.49 5.04
CA ALA A 40 1.00 -6.35 6.16
C ALA A 40 -0.23 -7.26 6.01
N ALA A 41 -0.78 -7.36 4.79
CA ALA A 41 -1.89 -8.27 4.52
C ALA A 41 -1.51 -9.73 4.77
N ALA A 42 -0.33 -10.17 4.32
CA ALA A 42 0.15 -11.53 4.58
C ALA A 42 0.35 -11.79 6.08
N GLU A 43 1.00 -10.87 6.80
CA GLU A 43 1.21 -10.97 8.26
C GLU A 43 -0.12 -11.03 9.02
N SER A 44 -1.11 -10.24 8.61
CA SER A 44 -2.44 -10.26 9.25
C SER A 44 -3.12 -11.63 9.16
N VAL A 45 -2.91 -12.39 8.08
CA VAL A 45 -3.52 -13.72 7.93
C VAL A 45 -2.78 -14.78 8.77
N LEU A 46 -1.48 -14.60 8.98
CA LEU A 46 -0.64 -15.56 9.71
C LEU A 46 -0.72 -15.43 11.24
N TYR A 47 -1.06 -14.24 11.75
CA TYR A 47 -1.05 -13.95 13.20
C TYR A 47 -2.44 -13.64 13.78
N ASN A 48 -3.51 -13.91 13.01
CA ASN A 48 -4.90 -13.85 13.47
C ASN A 48 -5.40 -15.22 13.94
#